data_AF-A0A645E1X5-F1
#
_entry.id   AF-A0A645E1X5-F1
#
_cell.length_a   1.000
_cell.length_b   1.000
_cell.length_c   1.000
_cell.angle_alpha   90.00
_cell.angle_beta   90.00
_cell.angle_gamma   90.00
#
_symmetry.space_group_name_H-M   'P 1'
#
loop_
_entity.id
_entity.type
_entity.pdbx_description
1 polymer ?
#
loop_
_entity_poly.entity_id
_entity_poly.type
_entity_poly.pdbx_seq_one_letter_code
_entity_poly.pdbx_strand_id
1 'polypeptide(L)'
;MKWLLVFMFILNLFATAGDTVLFQWKWIRLTQEALEQALFITLRLILLVAGTSILTLTTSPIALTDGLEKLMAPLRKLRFPAHELAMMMTIALRFIPTLMEETDRIQKAQMARGADFESGNIFQRAKSMIPVLVPLFVSAFRRADELAMAMESRCYHGGEGRTRMRELHFHARDLVASLLLLLVLAAIILLEKLPL
;
A
#
# COMPACT_ATOMS: atom_id res chain seq x y z
N MET A 1 14.35 1.39 -8.72
CA MET A 1 13.80 0.17 -9.34
C MET A 1 14.78 -0.53 -10.29
N LYS A 2 15.34 0.15 -11.30
CA LYS A 2 16.26 -0.46 -12.28
C LYS A 2 17.42 -1.23 -11.64
N TRP A 3 18.09 -0.65 -10.65
CA TRP A 3 19.18 -1.30 -9.90
C TRP A 3 18.75 -2.55 -9.13
N LEU A 4 17.53 -2.55 -8.58
CA LEU A 4 16.97 -3.70 -7.86
C LEU A 4 16.72 -4.89 -8.80
N LEU A 5 16.23 -4.62 -10.01
CA LEU A 5 15.99 -5.64 -11.04
C LEU A 5 17.31 -6.26 -11.51
N VAL A 6 18.30 -5.43 -11.82
CA VAL A 6 19.63 -5.89 -12.24
C VAL A 6 20.29 -6.71 -11.12
N PHE A 7 20.19 -6.25 -9.87
CA PHE A 7 20.70 -6.97 -8.71
C PHE A 7 20.02 -8.33 -8.53
N MET A 8 18.68 -8.41 -8.60
CA MET A 8 17.96 -9.69 -8.50
C MET A 8 18.27 -10.65 -9.65
N PHE A 9 18.44 -10.14 -10.87
CA PHE A 9 18.81 -10.97 -12.03
C PHE A 9 20.19 -11.59 -11.83
N ILE A 10 21.17 -10.78 -11.45
CA ILE A 10 22.54 -11.22 -11.15
C ILE A 10 22.52 -12.22 -9.99
N LEU A 11 21.82 -11.91 -8.89
CA LEU A 11 21.76 -12.80 -7.73
C LEU A 11 21.17 -14.16 -8.10
N ASN A 12 20.06 -14.21 -8.86
CA ASN A 12 19.46 -15.47 -9.29
C ASN A 12 20.35 -16.27 -10.26
N LEU A 13 21.13 -15.58 -11.09
CA LEU A 13 22.08 -16.22 -12.00
C LEU A 13 23.20 -16.97 -11.26
N PHE A 14 23.61 -16.47 -10.09
CA PHE A 14 24.64 -17.09 -9.25
C PHE A 14 24.08 -18.02 -8.17
N ALA A 15 22.86 -17.79 -7.71
CA ALA A 15 22.25 -18.55 -6.62
C ALA A 15 21.57 -19.85 -7.09
N THR A 16 21.25 -19.98 -8.37
CA THR A 16 20.63 -21.18 -8.95
C THR A 16 21.71 -22.11 -9.46
N ALA A 17 21.81 -23.32 -8.89
CA ALA A 17 22.69 -24.37 -9.40
C ALA A 17 21.85 -25.36 -10.23
N GLY A 18 22.08 -25.40 -11.54
CA GLY A 18 21.51 -26.41 -12.44
C GLY A 18 22.53 -27.46 -12.89
N ASP A 19 22.05 -28.53 -13.51
CA ASP A 19 22.87 -29.66 -13.94
C ASP A 19 23.48 -29.46 -15.35
N THR A 20 22.88 -28.63 -16.23
CA THR A 20 23.41 -28.37 -17.57
C THR A 20 24.31 -27.12 -17.63
N VAL A 21 25.63 -27.35 -17.56
CA VAL A 21 26.62 -26.27 -17.54
C VAL A 21 26.92 -25.77 -18.96
N LEU A 22 26.56 -24.51 -19.25
CA LEU A 22 26.91 -23.82 -20.51
C LEU A 22 28.30 -23.19 -20.45
N PHE A 23 28.69 -22.66 -19.28
CA PHE A 23 29.99 -22.03 -19.09
C PHE A 23 30.51 -22.26 -17.67
N GLN A 24 31.67 -22.89 -17.54
CA GLN A 24 32.37 -23.11 -16.28
C GLN A 24 33.57 -22.18 -16.21
N TRP A 25 33.53 -21.18 -15.32
CA TRP A 25 34.74 -20.45 -14.94
C TRP A 25 34.94 -20.47 -13.44
N LYS A 26 35.77 -21.43 -13.00
CA LYS A 26 36.44 -21.60 -11.70
C LYS A 26 35.56 -21.57 -10.43
N TRP A 27 34.71 -20.56 -10.23
CA TRP A 27 33.75 -20.39 -9.12
C TRP A 27 32.33 -20.06 -9.61
N ILE A 28 32.17 -19.78 -10.90
CA ILE A 28 30.93 -19.38 -11.54
C ILE A 28 30.55 -20.47 -12.54
N ARG A 29 29.42 -21.14 -12.28
CA ARG A 29 28.80 -22.07 -13.24
C ARG A 29 27.57 -21.38 -13.79
N LEU A 30 27.62 -21.01 -15.06
CA LEU A 30 26.45 -20.51 -15.77
C LEU A 30 25.72 -21.73 -16.34
N THR A 31 24.55 -22.02 -15.78
CA THR A 31 23.71 -23.15 -16.23
C THR A 31 22.51 -22.62 -17.01
N GLN A 32 21.94 -23.42 -17.91
CA GLN A 32 20.77 -23.01 -18.68
C GLN A 32 19.58 -22.74 -17.75
N GLU A 33 19.43 -23.57 -16.72
CA GLU A 33 18.38 -23.46 -15.71
C GLU A 33 18.52 -22.17 -14.89
N ALA A 34 19.76 -21.76 -14.58
CA ALA A 34 20.02 -20.51 -13.87
C ALA A 34 19.61 -19.29 -14.70
N LEU A 35 19.81 -19.32 -16.02
CA LEU A 35 19.40 -18.26 -16.93
C LEU A 35 17.87 -18.19 -17.05
N GLU A 36 17.21 -19.33 -17.27
CA GLU A 36 15.75 -19.41 -17.36
C GLU A 36 15.11 -18.94 -16.05
N GLN A 37 15.58 -19.44 -14.91
CA GLN A 37 15.06 -19.07 -13.59
C GLN A 37 15.30 -17.59 -13.27
N ALA A 38 16.48 -17.04 -13.58
CA ALA A 38 16.76 -15.62 -13.41
C ALA A 38 15.84 -14.74 -14.26
N LEU A 39 15.56 -15.15 -15.51
CA LEU A 39 14.63 -14.46 -16.40
C LEU A 39 13.19 -14.52 -15.85
N PHE A 40 12.71 -15.70 -15.45
CA PHE A 40 11.37 -15.88 -14.90
C PHE A 40 11.13 -15.05 -13.63
N ILE A 41 12.07 -15.07 -12.67
CA ILE A 41 11.95 -14.32 -11.43
C ILE A 41 11.98 -12.81 -11.70
N THR A 42 12.84 -12.36 -12.61
CA THR A 42 12.93 -10.95 -12.98
C THR A 42 11.64 -10.47 -13.66
N LEU A 43 11.11 -11.24 -14.61
CA LEU A 43 9.84 -10.95 -15.26
C LEU A 43 8.69 -10.91 -14.25
N ARG A 44 8.64 -11.89 -13.33
CA ARG A 44 7.64 -11.94 -12.25
C ARG A 44 7.67 -10.68 -11.38
N LEU A 45 8.88 -10.22 -11.01
CA LEU A 45 9.03 -9.01 -10.20
C LEU A 45 8.59 -7.76 -10.96
N ILE A 46 8.91 -7.67 -12.27
CA ILE A 46 8.44 -6.58 -13.13
C ILE A 46 6.91 -6.56 -13.18
N LEU A 47 6.27 -7.71 -13.43
CA LEU A 47 4.82 -7.81 -13.50
C LEU A 47 4.15 -7.45 -12.16
N LEU A 48 4.70 -7.92 -11.04
CA LEU A 48 4.18 -7.60 -9.71
C LEU A 48 4.23 -6.10 -9.44
N VAL A 49 5.37 -5.46 -9.73
CA VAL A 49 5.58 -4.03 -9.47
C VAL A 49 4.77 -3.18 -10.44
N ALA A 50 4.70 -3.56 -11.72
CA ALA A 50 3.86 -2.87 -12.70
C ALA A 50 2.39 -2.93 -12.28
N GLY A 51 1.89 -4.12 -11.88
CA GLY A 51 0.53 -4.29 -11.41
C GLY A 51 0.18 -3.43 -10.19
N THR A 52 1.02 -3.44 -9.16
CA THR A 52 0.81 -2.61 -7.97
C THR A 52 0.92 -1.11 -8.26
N SER A 53 1.82 -0.71 -9.16
CA SER A 53 1.98 0.68 -9.58
C SER A 53 0.76 1.19 -10.35
N ILE A 54 0.23 0.39 -11.29
CA ILE A 54 -0.99 0.75 -12.02
C ILE A 54 -2.16 0.93 -11.04
N LEU A 55 -2.34 -0.01 -10.10
CA LEU A 55 -3.38 0.11 -9.07
C LEU A 55 -3.24 1.40 -8.25
N THR A 56 -2.02 1.69 -7.79
CA THR A 56 -1.72 2.86 -6.95
C THR A 56 -1.92 4.18 -7.69
N LEU A 57 -1.57 4.23 -8.98
CA LEU A 57 -1.66 5.46 -9.79
C LEU A 57 -3.07 5.71 -10.34
N THR A 58 -3.85 4.67 -10.61
CA THR A 58 -5.18 4.79 -11.22
C THR A 58 -6.30 4.88 -10.20
N THR A 59 -6.07 4.43 -8.96
CA THR A 59 -7.12 4.33 -7.93
C THR A 59 -6.78 5.17 -6.71
N SER A 60 -7.68 6.08 -6.33
CA SER A 60 -7.51 6.89 -5.11
C SER A 60 -7.57 6.01 -3.84
N PRO A 61 -6.79 6.33 -2.80
CA PRO A 61 -6.83 5.60 -1.52
C PRO A 61 -8.22 5.50 -0.89
N ILE A 62 -9.05 6.54 -1.03
CA ILE A 62 -10.44 6.56 -0.54
C ILE A 62 -11.31 5.57 -1.32
N ALA A 63 -11.11 5.44 -2.63
CA ALA A 63 -11.82 4.44 -3.42
C ALA A 63 -11.40 3.00 -3.05
N LEU A 64 -10.12 2.79 -2.69
CA LEU A 64 -9.65 1.50 -2.18
C LEU A 64 -10.30 1.15 -0.84
N THR A 65 -10.47 2.12 0.08
CA THR A 65 -11.16 1.88 1.35
C THR A 65 -12.65 1.56 1.15
N ASP A 66 -13.33 2.26 0.23
CA ASP A 66 -14.73 1.95 -0.11
C ASP A 66 -14.87 0.54 -0.71
N GLY A 67 -13.93 0.16 -1.58
CA GLY A 67 -13.86 -1.17 -2.18
C GLY A 67 -13.61 -2.27 -1.13
N LEU A 68 -12.67 -2.03 -0.21
CA LEU A 68 -12.37 -2.93 0.88
C LEU A 68 -13.59 -3.12 1.81
N GLU A 69 -14.32 -2.04 2.11
CA GLU A 69 -15.56 -2.13 2.89
C GLU A 69 -16.58 -3.05 2.22
N LYS A 70 -16.77 -2.93 0.90
CA LYS A 70 -17.66 -3.82 0.14
C LYS A 70 -17.19 -5.27 0.15
N LEU A 71 -15.88 -5.51 0.04
CA LEU A 71 -15.29 -6.86 0.12
C LEU A 71 -15.44 -7.47 1.52
N MET A 72 -15.42 -6.64 2.57
CA MET A 72 -15.61 -7.05 3.96
C MET A 72 -17.08 -7.08 4.41
N ALA A 73 -18.02 -6.59 3.59
CA ALA A 73 -19.45 -6.63 3.88
C ALA A 73 -19.99 -8.03 4.24
N PRO A 74 -19.61 -9.15 3.57
CA PRO A 74 -20.07 -10.49 3.99
C PRO A 74 -19.60 -10.89 5.40
N LEU A 75 -18.44 -10.38 5.85
CA LEU A 75 -17.92 -10.64 7.21
C LEU A 75 -18.78 -9.97 8.28
N ARG A 76 -19.66 -9.02 7.94
CA ARG A 76 -20.64 -8.45 8.90
C ARG A 76 -21.51 -9.53 9.54
N LYS A 77 -21.77 -10.64 8.84
CA LYS A 77 -22.49 -11.80 9.41
C LYS A 77 -21.76 -12.43 10.60
N LEU A 78 -20.44 -12.29 10.66
CA LEU A 78 -19.59 -12.72 11.79
C LEU A 78 -19.37 -11.58 12.81
N ARG A 79 -20.26 -10.58 12.88
CA ARG A 79 -20.14 -9.40 13.78
C ARG A 79 -18.90 -8.54 13.52
N PHE A 80 -18.31 -8.62 12.31
CA PHE A 80 -17.15 -7.81 11.96
C PHE A 80 -17.54 -6.35 11.66
N PRO A 81 -16.90 -5.34 12.27
CA PRO A 81 -17.24 -3.92 12.13
C PRO A 81 -16.64 -3.29 10.86
N ALA A 82 -17.06 -3.78 9.69
CA ALA A 82 -16.51 -3.35 8.40
C ALA A 82 -16.75 -1.84 8.14
N HIS A 83 -17.89 -1.32 8.57
CA HIS A 83 -18.26 0.08 8.32
C HIS A 83 -17.45 1.05 9.17
N GLU A 84 -17.28 0.73 10.44
CA GLU A 84 -16.51 1.51 11.40
C GLU A 84 -15.04 1.58 10.97
N LEU A 85 -14.48 0.46 10.50
CA LEU A 85 -13.13 0.42 9.92
C LEU A 85 -13.01 1.31 8.68
N ALA A 86 -13.96 1.23 7.75
CA ALA A 86 -13.96 2.07 6.56
C ALA A 86 -14.04 3.56 6.91
N MET A 87 -14.84 3.92 7.92
CA MET A 87 -14.95 5.28 8.44
C MET A 87 -13.64 5.76 9.05
N MET A 88 -13.05 4.99 9.97
CA MET A 88 -11.77 5.31 10.59
C MET A 88 -10.66 5.50 9.55
N MET A 89 -10.59 4.61 8.55
CA MET A 89 -9.63 4.73 7.46
C MET A 89 -9.86 5.97 6.61
N THR A 90 -11.11 6.30 6.28
CA THR A 90 -11.45 7.51 5.50
C THR A 90 -11.09 8.80 6.27
N ILE A 91 -11.38 8.82 7.57
CA ILE A 91 -11.01 9.93 8.46
C ILE A 91 -9.48 10.07 8.53
N ALA A 92 -8.77 8.96 8.75
CA ALA A 92 -7.30 8.95 8.79
C ALA A 92 -6.69 9.45 7.48
N LEU A 93 -7.13 8.93 6.32
CA LEU A 93 -6.65 9.35 5.01
C LEU A 93 -6.87 10.84 4.76
N ARG A 94 -7.99 11.42 5.24
CA ARG A 94 -8.26 12.85 5.13
C ARG A 94 -7.40 13.69 6.09
N PHE A 95 -7.09 13.19 7.27
CA PHE A 95 -6.28 13.91 8.25
C PHE A 95 -4.78 13.83 7.98
N ILE A 96 -4.27 12.82 7.26
CA ILE A 96 -2.85 12.70 6.94
C ILE A 96 -2.28 14.00 6.32
N PRO A 97 -2.85 14.57 5.23
CA PRO A 97 -2.34 15.82 4.66
C PRO A 97 -2.36 16.97 5.66
N THR A 98 -3.43 17.11 6.44
CA THR A 98 -3.57 18.18 7.43
C THR A 98 -2.56 18.06 8.57
N LEU A 99 -2.29 16.85 9.05
CA LEU A 99 -1.29 16.58 10.08
C LEU A 99 0.13 16.81 9.56
N MET A 100 0.40 16.51 8.29
CA MET A 100 1.69 16.84 7.65
C MET A 100 1.90 18.36 7.59
N GLU A 101 0.90 19.12 7.13
CA GLU A 101 0.99 20.59 7.11
C GLU A 101 1.18 21.17 8.52
N GLU A 102 0.49 20.64 9.52
CA GLU A 102 0.63 21.07 10.90
C GLU A 102 2.01 20.73 11.47
N THR A 103 2.52 19.54 11.16
CA THR A 103 3.89 19.14 11.50
C THR A 103 4.90 20.12 10.92
N ASP A 104 4.77 20.48 9.63
CA ASP A 104 5.65 21.44 8.97
C ASP A 104 5.58 22.83 9.62
N ARG A 105 4.38 23.29 9.99
CA ARG A 105 4.19 24.58 10.70
C ARG A 105 4.85 24.56 12.07
N ILE A 106 4.65 23.49 12.84
CA ILE A 106 5.23 23.34 14.18
C ILE A 106 6.76 23.26 14.08
N GLN A 107 7.30 22.48 13.14
CA GLN A 107 8.75 22.39 12.92
C GLN A 107 9.36 23.75 12.62
N LYS A 108 8.81 24.50 11.65
CA LYS A 108 9.28 25.86 11.32
C LYS A 108 9.20 26.82 12.51
N ALA A 109 8.15 26.74 13.31
CA ALA A 109 8.00 27.56 14.51
C ALA A 109 9.05 27.22 15.59
N GLN A 110 9.37 25.94 15.76
CA GLN A 110 10.42 25.51 16.70
C GLN A 110 11.82 25.89 16.19
N MET A 111 12.09 25.77 14.88
CA MET A 111 13.34 26.25 14.28
C MET A 111 13.55 27.75 14.53
N ALA A 112 12.49 28.56 14.37
CA ALA A 112 12.53 29.99 14.66
C ALA A 112 12.81 30.30 16.15
N ARG A 113 12.51 29.36 17.06
CA ARG A 113 12.81 29.44 18.49
C ARG A 113 14.19 28.86 18.85
N GLY A 114 15.00 28.53 17.85
CA GLY A 114 16.37 28.00 18.04
C GLY A 114 16.45 26.49 18.24
N ALA A 115 15.38 25.74 17.96
CA ALA A 115 15.45 24.29 17.94
C ALA A 115 16.24 23.81 16.71
N ASP A 116 17.22 22.93 16.94
CA ASP A 116 17.99 22.28 15.89
C ASP A 116 17.56 20.81 15.78
N PHE A 117 17.08 20.43 14.60
CA PHE A 117 16.60 19.08 14.29
C PHE A 117 17.61 18.26 13.47
N GLU A 118 18.63 18.91 12.92
CA GLU A 118 19.55 18.30 11.95
C GLU A 118 20.93 18.01 12.56
N SER A 119 21.35 18.70 13.62
CA SER A 119 22.63 18.43 14.25
C SER A 119 22.59 17.36 15.35
N GLY A 120 23.75 16.83 15.70
CA GLY A 120 23.94 15.92 16.83
C GLY A 120 23.75 14.42 16.54
N ASN A 121 23.87 13.62 17.59
CA ASN A 121 23.72 12.16 17.54
C ASN A 121 22.24 11.76 17.36
N ILE A 122 21.97 10.54 16.90
CA ILE A 122 20.60 10.00 16.70
C ILE A 122 19.71 10.21 17.94
N PHE A 123 20.26 10.03 19.14
CA PHE A 123 19.53 10.26 20.40
C PHE A 123 19.17 11.74 20.64
N GLN A 124 20.07 12.66 20.30
CA GLN A 124 19.82 14.10 20.41
C GLN A 124 18.75 14.54 19.41
N ARG A 125 18.82 14.03 18.18
CA ARG A 125 17.78 14.26 17.16
C ARG A 125 16.43 13.72 17.62
N ALA A 126 16.36 12.51 18.16
CA ALA A 126 15.11 11.96 18.71
C ALA A 126 14.53 12.85 19.83
N LYS A 127 15.37 13.31 20.76
CA LYS A 127 14.94 14.23 21.83
C LYS A 127 14.48 15.59 21.27
N SER A 128 15.10 16.07 20.21
CA SER A 128 14.73 17.33 19.54
C SER A 128 13.33 17.28 18.91
N MET A 129 12.77 16.09 18.63
CA MET A 129 11.42 15.96 18.06
C MET A 129 10.29 16.09 19.10
N ILE A 130 10.58 16.00 20.40
CA ILE A 130 9.57 16.08 21.47
C ILE A 130 8.72 17.36 21.41
N PRO A 131 9.30 18.57 21.21
CA PRO A 131 8.54 19.82 21.07
C PRO A 131 7.66 19.91 19.82
N VAL A 132 7.84 19.01 18.84
CA VAL A 132 6.94 18.88 17.69
C VAL A 132 5.84 17.86 17.99
N LEU A 133 6.22 16.73 18.59
CA LEU A 133 5.34 15.60 18.87
C LEU A 133 4.22 15.96 19.87
N VAL A 134 4.57 16.64 20.97
CA VAL A 134 3.59 16.96 22.03
C VAL A 134 2.48 17.89 21.53
N PRO A 135 2.77 19.04 20.87
CA PRO A 135 1.71 19.89 20.31
C PRO A 135 0.89 19.19 19.23
N LEU A 136 1.53 18.37 18.38
CA LEU A 136 0.83 17.62 17.33
C LEU A 136 -0.20 16.64 17.93
N PHE A 137 0.16 15.92 19.01
CA PHE A 137 -0.78 15.05 19.72
C PHE A 137 -1.94 15.81 20.34
N VAL A 138 -1.67 16.92 21.04
CA VAL A 138 -2.73 17.74 21.65
C VAL A 138 -3.69 18.27 20.58
N SER A 139 -3.17 18.71 19.44
CA SER A 139 -3.97 19.15 18.30
C SER A 139 -4.79 18.01 17.69
N ALA A 140 -4.20 16.84 17.52
CA ALA A 140 -4.89 15.66 17.00
C ALA A 140 -6.06 15.22 17.89
N PHE A 141 -5.87 15.20 19.23
CA PHE A 141 -6.95 14.91 20.17
C PHE A 141 -8.07 15.95 20.11
N ARG A 142 -7.71 17.23 20.10
CA ARG A 142 -8.71 18.31 19.95
C ARG A 142 -9.53 18.17 18.67
N ARG A 143 -8.88 17.88 17.54
CA ARG A 143 -9.56 17.64 16.25
C ARG A 143 -10.47 16.42 16.31
N ALA A 144 -10.07 15.37 17.01
CA ALA A 144 -10.91 14.18 17.19
C ALA A 144 -12.17 14.51 18.00
N ASP A 145 -12.05 15.27 19.09
CA ASP A 145 -13.19 15.73 19.90
C ASP A 145 -14.12 16.64 19.10
N GLU A 146 -13.57 17.62 18.38
CA GLU A 146 -14.33 18.52 17.51
C GLU A 146 -15.07 17.76 16.40
N LEU A 147 -14.41 16.76 15.78
CA LEU A 147 -15.02 15.92 14.76
C LEU A 147 -16.13 15.05 15.34
N ALA A 148 -15.92 14.42 16.50
CA ALA A 148 -16.92 13.60 17.17
C ALA A 148 -18.16 14.43 17.51
N MET A 149 -17.97 15.59 18.12
CA MET A 149 -19.06 16.51 18.49
C MET A 149 -19.80 17.02 17.23
N ALA A 150 -19.07 17.33 16.15
CA ALA A 150 -19.68 17.70 14.88
C ALA A 150 -20.48 16.54 14.25
N MET A 151 -20.00 15.30 14.35
CA MET A 151 -20.71 14.11 13.88
C MET A 151 -22.00 13.88 14.67
N GLU A 152 -21.95 13.97 16.00
CA GLU A 152 -23.12 13.86 16.88
C GLU A 152 -24.15 14.96 16.60
N SER A 153 -23.70 16.21 16.41
CA SER A 153 -24.59 17.34 16.06
C SER A 153 -25.33 17.14 14.73
N ARG A 154 -24.76 16.32 13.83
CA ARG A 154 -25.37 15.90 12.56
C ARG A 154 -26.14 14.58 12.68
N CYS A 155 -26.45 14.15 13.90
CA CYS A 155 -27.16 12.91 14.20
C CYS A 155 -26.49 11.67 13.59
N TYR A 156 -25.15 11.60 13.63
CA TYR A 156 -24.42 10.43 13.17
C TYR A 156 -24.46 9.32 14.24
N HIS A 157 -25.15 8.21 13.97
CA HIS A 157 -25.36 7.10 14.91
C HIS A 157 -24.73 5.75 14.48
N GLY A 158 -23.73 5.76 13.60
CA GLY A 158 -23.11 4.53 13.07
C GLY A 158 -23.78 3.99 11.81
N GLY A 159 -23.42 2.77 11.40
CA GLY A 159 -23.67 2.24 10.05
C GLY A 159 -25.04 1.63 9.75
N GLU A 160 -25.91 1.44 10.75
CA GLU A 160 -27.24 0.85 10.55
C GLU A 160 -28.23 1.87 10.00
N GLY A 161 -29.03 1.48 8.99
CA GLY A 161 -30.07 2.33 8.41
C GLY A 161 -29.58 3.53 7.58
N ARG A 162 -28.28 3.67 7.31
CA ARG A 162 -27.73 4.78 6.51
C ARG A 162 -27.85 4.57 5.01
N THR A 163 -28.15 5.65 4.28
CA THR A 163 -27.95 5.74 2.84
C THR A 163 -26.50 6.15 2.52
N ARG A 164 -25.99 5.74 1.35
CA ARG A 164 -24.65 6.11 0.88
C ARG A 164 -24.74 7.21 -0.17
N MET A 165 -23.93 8.25 0.00
CA MET A 165 -23.82 9.32 -1.00
C MET A 165 -22.97 8.90 -2.20
N ARG A 166 -21.92 8.08 -1.98
CA ARG A 166 -21.07 7.55 -3.03
C ARG A 166 -21.21 6.03 -3.06
N GLU A 167 -21.89 5.52 -4.06
CA GLU A 167 -22.06 4.10 -4.30
C GLU A 167 -21.15 3.65 -5.44
N LEU A 168 -20.42 2.54 -5.26
CA LEU A 168 -19.74 1.91 -6.39
C LEU A 168 -20.79 1.21 -7.25
N HIS A 169 -21.04 1.74 -8.45
CA HIS A 169 -21.89 1.12 -9.45
C HIS A 169 -21.05 0.24 -10.37
N PHE A 170 -21.56 -0.95 -10.67
CA PHE A 170 -20.92 -1.88 -11.59
C PHE A 170 -21.24 -1.47 -13.03
N HIS A 171 -20.23 -1.09 -13.79
CA HIS A 171 -20.40 -0.69 -15.18
C HIS A 171 -20.10 -1.85 -16.15
N ALA A 172 -20.55 -1.73 -17.40
CA ALA A 172 -20.27 -2.72 -18.44
C ALA A 172 -18.76 -2.93 -18.67
N ARG A 173 -17.95 -1.88 -18.43
CA ARG A 173 -16.47 -1.98 -18.47
C ARG A 173 -15.93 -2.90 -17.38
N ASP A 174 -16.53 -2.88 -16.19
CA ASP A 174 -16.13 -3.77 -15.08
C ASP A 174 -16.48 -5.22 -15.40
N LEU A 175 -17.62 -5.45 -16.08
CA LEU A 175 -17.99 -6.77 -16.56
C LEU A 175 -16.98 -7.30 -17.58
N VAL A 176 -16.67 -6.51 -18.61
CA VAL A 176 -15.68 -6.90 -19.64
C VAL A 176 -14.30 -7.14 -19.01
N ALA A 177 -13.85 -6.26 -18.11
CA ALA A 177 -12.58 -6.42 -17.41
C ALA A 177 -12.56 -7.70 -16.54
N SER A 178 -13.65 -7.97 -15.81
CA SER A 178 -13.77 -9.18 -14.98
C SER A 178 -13.76 -10.47 -15.81
N LEU A 179 -14.41 -10.45 -16.97
CA LEU A 179 -14.47 -11.60 -17.89
C LEU A 179 -13.11 -11.85 -18.56
N LEU A 180 -12.43 -10.80 -19.00
CA LEU A 180 -11.05 -10.88 -19.50
C LEU A 180 -10.10 -11.42 -18.43
N LEU A 181 -10.21 -10.95 -17.19
CA LEU A 181 -9.40 -11.43 -16.07
C LEU A 181 -9.64 -12.92 -15.81
N LEU A 182 -10.91 -13.36 -15.77
CA LEU A 182 -11.27 -14.77 -15.61
C LEU A 182 -10.73 -15.64 -16.75
N LEU A 183 -10.79 -15.14 -17.98
CA LEU A 183 -10.28 -15.84 -19.16
C LEU A 183 -8.76 -16.00 -19.08
N VAL A 184 -8.03 -14.94 -18.71
CA VAL A 184 -6.57 -15.00 -18.53
C VAL A 184 -6.20 -15.98 -17.41
N LEU A 185 -6.90 -15.94 -16.28
CA LEU A 185 -6.67 -16.89 -15.18
C LEU A 185 -6.95 -18.33 -15.59
N ALA A 186 -8.05 -18.59 -16.31
CA ALA A 186 -8.38 -19.91 -16.81
C ALA A 186 -7.32 -20.42 -17.82
N ALA A 187 -6.84 -19.55 -18.71
CA ALA A 187 -5.78 -19.87 -19.65
C ALA A 187 -4.46 -20.23 -18.93
N ILE A 188 -4.09 -19.48 -17.88
CA ILE A 188 -2.91 -19.79 -17.06
C ILE A 188 -3.05 -21.16 -16.37
N ILE A 189 -4.19 -21.43 -15.74
CA ILE A 189 -4.44 -22.72 -15.07
C ILE A 189 -4.44 -23.88 -16.09
N LEU A 190 -4.99 -23.66 -17.28
CA LEU A 190 -4.99 -24.66 -18.34
C LEU A 190 -3.56 -24.94 -18.85
N LEU A 191 -2.77 -23.89 -19.08
CA LEU A 191 -1.36 -24.01 -19.46
C LEU A 191 -0.51 -24.70 -18.39
N GLU A 192 -0.77 -24.45 -17.11
CA GLU A 192 -0.10 -25.16 -16.01
C GLU A 192 -0.47 -26.65 -15.96
N LYS A 193 -1.71 -27.00 -16.34
CA LYS A 193 -2.18 -28.39 -16.36
C LYS A 193 -1.85 -29.17 -17.63
N LEU A 194 -1.50 -28.50 -18.73
CA LEU A 194 -1.00 -29.14 -19.94
C LEU A 194 0.50 -29.38 -19.76
N PRO A 195 0.95 -30.63 -19.56
CA PRO A 195 2.37 -30.92 -19.58
C PRO A 195 2.85 -30.76 -21.04
N LEU A 196 3.55 -29.67 -21.32
CA LEU A 196 4.40 -29.53 -22.49
C LEU A 196 5.84 -29.87 -22.08
#